data_AF-A0A3P7VY92-F1
#
_entry.id   AF-A0A3P7VY92-F1
#
_cell.length_a   1.000
_cell.length_b   1.000
_cell.length_c   1.000
_cell.angle_alpha   90.00
_cell.angle_beta   90.00
_cell.angle_gamma   90.00
#
_symmetry.space_group_name_H-M   'P 1'
#
loop_
_entity.id
_entity.type
_entity.pdbx_description
1 polymer ?
#
loop_
_entity_poly.entity_id
_entity_poly.type
_entity_poly.pdbx_seq_one_letter_code
_entity_poly.pdbx_strand_id
1 'polypeptide(L)'
;MAWYAILGTSFNASLYLFRKGLLRKEYDWKRFATEFFCVFGAALFAICLATLQYIIFFHILHDIFQIHSIFPLALLLVIYAITVLKALLNSKRDYDLLDIGKDQLIEIPLGERCIRALAELSIVAIHFLLHMLLAVFSSPENIISEGIHQAVGSCGEMEQIFSPFGLPLYRRKYFCIEEQKQKLFDLHCIPGGQLSEIVSGEPLEYYAICGTNFENRAGYITFIWVYCVMVLFIIFYVTLLCVVEINKPKACSCTKTMQHSDDRYGFKSLKNFSLYEKKLNDRFSQRALDDTELRHRLTPVSKKSRLPMPNRLVDYPSKSSA
;
A
#
# COMPACT_ATOMS: atom_id res chain seq x y z
N MET A 1 7.09 0.70 -13.75
CA MET A 1 5.72 0.83 -13.18
C MET A 1 5.21 -0.44 -12.53
N ALA A 2 5.09 -1.57 -13.25
CA ALA A 2 4.57 -2.83 -12.66
C ALA A 2 5.36 -3.27 -11.42
N TRP A 3 6.69 -3.19 -11.45
CA TRP A 3 7.55 -3.52 -10.31
C TRP A 3 7.21 -2.73 -9.04
N TYR A 4 7.00 -1.42 -9.13
CA TYR A 4 6.62 -0.60 -7.97
C TYR A 4 5.26 -0.97 -7.41
N ALA A 5 4.29 -1.33 -8.26
CA ALA A 5 2.98 -1.79 -7.82
C ALA A 5 3.06 -3.15 -7.10
N ILE A 6 3.82 -4.10 -7.67
CA ILE A 6 4.08 -5.41 -7.06
C ILE A 6 4.76 -5.24 -5.70
N LEU A 7 5.81 -4.43 -5.62
CA LEU A 7 6.57 -4.21 -4.40
C LEU A 7 5.72 -3.49 -3.35
N GLY A 8 4.99 -2.43 -3.73
CA GLY A 8 4.15 -1.67 -2.81
C GLY A 8 2.98 -2.49 -2.24
N THR A 9 2.32 -3.31 -3.06
CA THR A 9 1.25 -4.21 -2.57
C THR A 9 1.79 -5.32 -1.69
N SER A 10 2.92 -5.91 -2.07
CA SER A 10 3.61 -6.93 -1.27
C SER A 10 4.09 -6.38 0.06
N PHE A 11 4.59 -5.15 0.09
CA PHE A 11 4.98 -4.46 1.32
C PHE A 11 3.78 -4.20 2.22
N ASN A 12 2.68 -3.67 1.70
CA ASN A 12 1.47 -3.43 2.50
C ASN A 12 0.89 -4.72 3.08
N ALA A 13 0.82 -5.79 2.28
CA ALA A 13 0.37 -7.10 2.75
C ALA A 13 1.31 -7.66 3.82
N SER A 14 2.63 -7.59 3.61
CA SER A 14 3.63 -8.04 4.58
C SER A 14 3.53 -7.25 5.87
N LEU A 15 3.49 -5.91 5.79
CA LEU A 15 3.39 -5.04 6.96
C LEU A 15 2.11 -5.31 7.75
N TYR A 16 0.98 -5.54 7.06
CA TYR A 16 -0.26 -5.94 7.71
C TYR A 16 -0.13 -7.28 8.46
N LEU A 17 0.51 -8.29 7.84
CA LEU A 17 0.74 -9.59 8.48
C LEU A 17 1.67 -9.48 9.70
N PHE A 18 2.80 -8.80 9.56
CA PHE A 18 3.77 -8.61 10.64
C PHE A 18 3.16 -7.80 11.79
N ARG A 19 2.44 -6.72 11.49
CA ARG A 19 1.72 -5.96 12.53
C ARG A 19 0.65 -6.80 13.20
N LYS A 20 -0.20 -7.50 12.45
CA LYS A 20 -1.24 -8.36 13.05
C LYS A 20 -0.66 -9.47 13.94
N GLY A 21 0.50 -10.01 13.57
CA GLY A 21 1.19 -11.05 14.35
C GLY A 21 1.91 -10.52 15.59
N LEU A 22 2.69 -9.44 15.46
CA LEU A 22 3.62 -8.96 16.48
C LEU A 22 3.07 -7.78 17.31
N LEU A 23 2.15 -6.98 16.77
CA LEU A 23 1.57 -5.80 17.40
C LEU A 23 0.03 -5.84 17.39
N ARG A 24 -0.55 -6.15 18.55
CA ARG A 24 -2.02 -6.22 18.73
C ARG A 24 -2.74 -4.86 18.87
N LYS A 25 -2.05 -3.71 18.95
CA LYS A 25 -2.66 -2.37 19.19
C LYS A 25 -1.78 -1.21 18.69
N GLU A 26 -2.35 0.00 18.68
CA GLU A 26 -1.78 1.29 18.23
C GLU A 26 -0.33 1.56 18.69
N TYR A 27 0.36 2.37 17.89
CA TYR A 27 1.77 2.73 18.06
C TYR A 27 2.09 3.24 19.48
N ASP A 28 3.04 2.58 20.13
CA ASP A 28 3.60 2.98 21.43
C ASP A 28 5.11 3.13 21.28
N TRP A 29 5.67 4.29 21.62
CA TRP A 29 7.09 4.62 21.47
C TRP A 29 8.01 3.63 22.19
N LYS A 30 7.52 3.00 23.27
CA LYS A 30 8.22 1.96 24.02
C LYS A 30 8.46 0.68 23.21
N ARG A 31 7.73 0.50 22.11
CA ARG A 31 7.81 -0.66 21.20
C ARG A 31 8.46 -0.30 19.87
N PHE A 32 9.19 0.83 19.81
CA PHE A 32 9.90 1.26 18.60
C PHE A 32 10.75 0.15 17.99
N ALA A 33 11.49 -0.61 18.80
CA ALA A 33 12.30 -1.72 18.32
C ALA A 33 11.44 -2.81 17.63
N THR A 34 10.30 -3.17 18.21
CA THR A 34 9.38 -4.16 17.62
C THR A 34 8.77 -3.65 16.32
N GLU A 35 8.36 -2.38 16.27
CA GLU A 35 7.87 -1.74 15.03
C GLU A 35 8.97 -1.71 13.96
N PHE A 36 10.20 -1.38 14.33
CA PHE A 36 11.34 -1.40 13.41
C PHE A 36 11.57 -2.80 12.83
N PHE A 37 11.59 -3.84 13.66
CA PHE A 37 11.69 -5.23 13.18
C PHE A 37 10.49 -5.66 12.34
N CYS A 38 9.28 -5.15 12.62
CA CYS A 38 8.12 -5.41 11.78
C CYS A 38 8.25 -4.76 10.40
N VAL A 39 8.68 -3.50 10.33
CA VAL A 39 8.88 -2.78 9.07
C VAL A 39 10.03 -3.40 8.28
N PHE A 40 11.15 -3.68 8.94
CA PHE A 40 12.32 -4.30 8.30
C PHE A 40 12.01 -5.73 7.83
N GLY A 41 11.36 -6.55 8.67
CA GLY A 41 10.91 -7.88 8.30
C GLY A 41 9.88 -7.86 7.17
N ALA A 42 8.94 -6.90 7.21
CA ALA A 42 7.99 -6.69 6.12
C ALA A 42 8.68 -6.28 4.83
N ALA A 43 9.72 -5.44 4.86
CA ALA A 43 10.48 -5.03 3.68
C ALA A 43 11.20 -6.23 3.04
N LEU A 44 11.89 -7.05 3.83
CA LEU A 44 12.56 -8.26 3.33
C LEU A 44 11.55 -9.27 2.75
N PHE A 45 10.45 -9.52 3.46
CA PHE A 45 9.41 -10.44 3.02
C PHE A 45 8.68 -9.92 1.77
N ALA A 46 8.51 -8.61 1.65
CA ALA A 46 7.92 -7.98 0.48
C ALA A 46 8.74 -8.20 -0.78
N ILE A 47 10.07 -8.17 -0.69
CA ILE A 47 10.96 -8.49 -1.83
C ILE A 47 10.74 -9.94 -2.26
N CYS A 48 10.73 -10.89 -1.30
CA CYS A 48 10.47 -12.30 -1.61
C CYS A 48 9.10 -12.51 -2.27
N LEU A 49 8.04 -11.91 -1.71
CA LEU A 49 6.69 -11.99 -2.27
C LEU A 49 6.59 -11.32 -3.64
N ALA A 50 7.26 -10.17 -3.84
CA ALA A 50 7.27 -9.46 -5.10
C ALA A 50 7.94 -10.28 -6.20
N THR A 51 9.10 -10.87 -5.90
CA THR A 51 9.82 -11.77 -6.81
C THR A 51 8.96 -13.00 -7.13
N LEU A 52 8.31 -13.60 -6.13
CA LEU A 52 7.43 -14.74 -6.34
C LEU A 52 6.24 -14.39 -7.25
N GLN A 53 5.58 -13.25 -7.00
CA GLN A 53 4.50 -12.74 -7.86
C GLN A 53 4.99 -12.52 -9.28
N TYR A 54 6.17 -11.89 -9.44
CA TYR A 54 6.76 -11.68 -10.76
C TYR A 54 7.05 -13.00 -11.48
N ILE A 55 7.63 -14.00 -10.81
CA ILE A 55 7.86 -15.32 -11.41
C ILE A 55 6.55 -15.96 -11.85
N ILE A 56 5.52 -15.96 -10.99
CA ILE A 56 4.24 -16.61 -11.30
C ILE A 56 3.51 -15.91 -12.44
N PHE A 57 3.45 -14.58 -12.44
CA PHE A 57 2.66 -13.84 -13.43
C PHE A 57 3.42 -13.45 -14.68
N PHE A 58 4.75 -13.34 -14.63
CA PHE A 58 5.55 -12.99 -15.80
C PHE A 58 6.23 -14.22 -16.38
N HIS A 59 7.07 -14.92 -15.61
CA HIS A 59 7.88 -16.02 -16.16
C HIS A 59 7.03 -17.21 -16.61
N ILE A 60 5.99 -17.60 -15.86
CA ILE A 60 5.12 -18.70 -16.32
C ILE A 60 4.43 -18.32 -17.64
N LEU A 61 3.85 -17.12 -17.74
CA LEU A 61 3.13 -16.69 -18.94
C LEU A 61 4.06 -16.43 -20.13
N HIS A 62 5.24 -15.87 -19.90
CA HIS A 62 6.20 -15.57 -20.96
C HIS A 62 6.97 -16.82 -21.40
N ASP A 63 7.54 -17.57 -20.46
CA ASP A 63 8.50 -18.63 -20.78
C ASP A 63 7.81 -19.96 -21.11
N ILE A 64 6.70 -20.31 -20.44
CA ILE A 64 5.99 -21.57 -20.69
C ILE A 64 4.99 -21.40 -21.84
N PHE A 65 4.20 -20.33 -21.84
CA PHE A 65 3.18 -20.10 -22.88
C PHE A 65 3.71 -19.34 -24.11
N GLN A 66 5.00 -18.94 -24.12
CA GLN A 66 5.65 -18.19 -25.21
C GLN A 66 4.88 -16.92 -25.63
N ILE A 67 4.15 -16.31 -24.69
CA ILE A 67 3.40 -15.09 -24.94
C ILE A 67 4.37 -13.91 -24.93
N HIS A 68 4.26 -13.02 -25.92
CA HIS A 68 5.09 -11.82 -25.98
C HIS A 68 5.04 -11.02 -24.66
N SER A 69 6.21 -10.59 -24.17
CA SER A 69 6.43 -9.99 -22.83
C SER A 69 5.52 -8.80 -22.47
N ILE A 70 4.98 -8.11 -23.48
CA ILE A 70 4.01 -7.01 -23.31
C ILE A 70 2.70 -7.49 -22.67
N PHE A 71 2.16 -8.66 -23.04
CA PHE A 71 0.85 -9.09 -22.58
C PHE A 71 0.83 -9.47 -21.09
N PRO A 72 1.78 -10.26 -20.55
CA PRO A 72 1.85 -10.55 -19.11
C PRO A 72 2.04 -9.27 -18.28
N LEU A 73 2.85 -8.33 -18.77
CA LEU A 73 3.07 -7.05 -18.11
C LEU A 73 1.79 -6.18 -18.07
N ALA A 74 1.06 -6.12 -19.18
CA ALA A 74 -0.21 -5.39 -19.25
C ALA A 74 -1.27 -6.04 -18.33
N LEU A 75 -1.37 -7.37 -18.32
CA LEU A 75 -2.27 -8.12 -17.44
C LEU A 75 -1.99 -7.81 -15.97
N LEU A 76 -0.71 -7.83 -15.55
CA LEU A 76 -0.29 -7.46 -14.21
C LEU A 76 -0.75 -6.04 -13.83
N LEU A 77 -0.52 -5.06 -14.71
CA LEU A 77 -0.95 -3.68 -14.48
C LEU A 77 -2.47 -3.56 -14.33
N VAL A 78 -3.24 -4.29 -15.15
CA VAL A 78 -4.71 -4.31 -15.06
C VAL A 78 -5.18 -4.91 -13.74
N ILE A 79 -4.59 -6.03 -13.31
CA ILE A 79 -4.91 -6.65 -12.01
C ILE A 79 -4.65 -5.65 -10.88
N TYR A 80 -3.50 -4.99 -10.87
CA TYR A 80 -3.21 -4.00 -9.84
C TYR A 80 -4.14 -2.79 -9.91
N ALA A 81 -4.45 -2.28 -11.10
CA ALA A 81 -5.42 -1.20 -11.26
C ALA A 81 -6.80 -1.57 -10.71
N ILE A 82 -7.27 -2.79 -10.97
CA ILE A 82 -8.53 -3.31 -10.43
C ILE A 82 -8.46 -3.43 -8.90
N THR A 83 -7.34 -3.89 -8.32
CA THR A 83 -7.19 -3.96 -6.87
C THR A 83 -7.23 -2.59 -6.20
N VAL A 84 -6.57 -1.59 -6.79
CA VAL A 84 -6.58 -0.20 -6.30
C VAL A 84 -7.98 0.38 -6.43
N LEU A 85 -8.65 0.16 -7.57
CA LEU A 85 -10.02 0.64 -7.78
C LEU A 85 -11.00 -0.01 -6.78
N LYS A 86 -10.89 -1.31 -6.55
CA LYS A 86 -11.68 -2.01 -5.52
C LYS A 86 -11.41 -1.46 -4.13
N ALA A 87 -10.16 -1.19 -3.78
CA ALA A 87 -9.81 -0.60 -2.49
C ALA A 87 -10.43 0.79 -2.32
N LEU A 88 -10.35 1.63 -3.36
CA LEU A 88 -10.94 2.98 -3.38
C LEU A 88 -12.47 2.94 -3.26
N LEU A 89 -13.14 2.04 -3.99
CA LEU A 89 -14.59 1.87 -3.93
C LEU A 89 -15.04 1.33 -2.57
N ASN A 90 -14.32 0.37 -2.00
CA ASN A 90 -14.61 -0.17 -0.67
C ASN A 90 -14.40 0.88 0.42
N SER A 91 -13.34 1.70 0.35
CA SER A 91 -13.17 2.79 1.30
C SER A 91 -14.34 3.76 1.23
N LYS A 92 -14.80 4.13 0.02
CA LYS A 92 -15.96 5.00 -0.16
C LYS A 92 -17.23 4.42 0.47
N ARG A 93 -17.48 3.13 0.27
CA ARG A 93 -18.64 2.44 0.82
C ARG A 93 -18.59 2.31 2.35
N ASP A 94 -17.43 2.04 2.93
CA ASP A 94 -17.26 1.95 4.38
C ASP A 94 -17.47 3.33 5.04
N TYR A 95 -17.08 4.42 4.37
CA TYR A 95 -17.45 5.78 4.81
C TYR A 95 -18.97 6.00 4.78
N ASP A 96 -19.64 5.64 3.68
CA ASP A 96 -21.09 5.81 3.54
C ASP A 96 -21.90 4.96 4.55
N LEU A 97 -21.38 3.77 4.94
CA LEU A 97 -22.05 2.89 5.90
C LEU A 97 -21.78 3.27 7.37
N LEU A 98 -20.60 3.81 7.67
CA LEU A 98 -20.27 4.35 9.00
C LEU A 98 -21.09 5.62 9.32
N ASP A 99 -21.41 6.44 8.30
CA ASP A 99 -22.28 7.62 8.35
C ASP A 99 -23.72 7.27 8.78
N ILE A 100 -24.19 6.06 8.47
CA ILE A 100 -25.54 5.58 8.84
C ILE A 100 -25.57 4.93 10.24
N GLY A 101 -24.42 4.45 10.73
CA GLY A 101 -24.33 3.57 11.90
C GLY A 101 -23.80 4.20 13.19
N LYS A 102 -23.26 5.42 13.19
CA LYS A 102 -22.64 6.02 14.40
C LYS A 102 -22.94 7.51 14.59
N ASP A 103 -23.98 7.77 15.37
CA ASP A 103 -24.07 8.95 16.26
C ASP A 103 -23.10 8.85 17.47
N GLN A 104 -22.13 7.93 17.47
CA GLN A 104 -21.11 7.81 18.51
C GLN A 104 -19.74 8.26 17.98
N LEU A 105 -19.55 9.56 18.22
CA LEU A 105 -18.37 10.40 18.13
C LEU A 105 -17.06 9.71 18.57
N ILE A 106 -16.28 9.22 17.60
CA ILE A 106 -14.81 9.29 17.72
C ILE A 106 -14.39 10.35 16.71
N GLU A 107 -14.58 11.61 17.08
CA GLU A 107 -14.06 12.76 16.36
C GLU A 107 -12.54 12.80 16.55
N ILE A 108 -11.79 12.20 15.61
CA ILE A 108 -10.39 12.59 15.44
C ILE A 108 -10.41 14.02 14.90
N PRO A 109 -9.88 15.02 15.61
CA PRO A 109 -9.98 16.42 15.22
C PRO A 109 -9.37 16.64 13.83
N LEU A 110 -10.05 17.46 13.02
CA LEU A 110 -9.73 17.77 11.62
C LEU A 110 -8.24 18.13 11.41
N GLY A 111 -7.64 18.82 12.39
CA GLY A 111 -6.23 19.19 12.38
C GLY A 111 -5.28 17.99 12.42
N GLU A 112 -5.59 16.96 13.21
CA GLU A 112 -4.69 15.82 13.43
C GLU A 112 -4.63 14.88 12.21
N ARG A 113 -5.75 14.76 11.47
CA ARG A 113 -5.78 14.04 10.18
C ARG A 113 -5.03 14.78 9.08
N CYS A 114 -5.16 16.11 9.01
CA CYS A 114 -4.41 16.93 8.07
C CYS A 114 -2.90 16.85 8.33
N ILE A 115 -2.49 16.94 9.61
CA ILE A 115 -1.08 16.80 10.01
C ILE A 115 -0.54 15.41 9.62
N ARG A 116 -1.30 14.33 9.84
CA ARG A 116 -0.90 12.98 9.44
C ARG A 116 -0.76 12.85 7.92
N ALA A 117 -1.72 13.36 7.16
CA ALA A 117 -1.67 13.32 5.69
C ALA A 117 -0.46 14.12 5.15
N LEU A 118 -0.15 15.27 5.74
CA LEU A 118 1.03 16.07 5.39
C LEU A 118 2.34 15.35 5.75
N ALA A 119 2.39 14.64 6.88
CA ALA A 119 3.55 13.83 7.26
C ALA A 119 3.79 12.66 6.29
N GLU A 120 2.74 11.95 5.88
CA GLU A 120 2.87 10.89 4.87
C GLU A 120 3.32 11.46 3.52
N LEU A 121 2.74 12.59 3.10
CA LEU A 121 3.13 13.27 1.87
C LEU A 121 4.59 13.74 1.90
N SER A 122 5.08 14.22 3.04
CA SER A 122 6.47 14.68 3.17
C SER A 122 7.47 13.52 3.05
N ILE A 123 7.17 12.36 3.62
CA ILE A 123 7.99 11.14 3.47
C ILE A 123 8.08 10.74 1.99
N VAL A 124 6.95 10.72 1.29
CA VAL A 124 6.89 10.41 -0.13
C VAL A 124 7.66 11.46 -0.96
N ALA A 125 7.51 12.74 -0.64
CA ALA A 125 8.26 13.83 -1.29
C ALA A 125 9.78 13.68 -1.12
N ILE A 126 10.25 13.35 0.09
CA ILE A 126 11.67 13.09 0.37
C ILE A 126 12.17 11.91 -0.47
N HIS A 127 11.39 10.83 -0.56
CA HIS A 127 11.76 9.66 -1.36
C HIS A 127 11.96 10.00 -2.84
N PHE A 128 11.03 10.74 -3.45
CA PHE A 128 11.15 11.14 -4.86
C PHE A 128 12.22 12.21 -5.09
N LEU A 129 12.42 13.12 -4.13
CA LEU A 129 13.53 14.07 -4.16
C LEU A 129 14.89 13.34 -4.12
N LEU A 130 15.03 12.31 -3.30
CA LEU A 130 16.23 11.47 -3.30
C LEU A 130 16.47 10.83 -4.68
N HIS A 131 15.43 10.35 -5.35
CA HIS A 131 15.57 9.81 -6.72
C HIS A 131 16.02 10.87 -7.72
N MET A 132 15.49 12.09 -7.63
CA MET A 132 15.91 13.21 -8.48
C MET A 132 17.38 13.60 -8.22
N LEU A 133 17.81 13.62 -6.96
CA LEU A 133 19.21 13.89 -6.60
C LEU A 133 20.13 12.76 -7.10
N LEU A 134 19.74 11.50 -6.90
CA LEU A 134 20.51 10.35 -7.40
C LEU A 134 20.71 10.41 -8.92
N ALA A 135 19.69 10.80 -9.69
CA ALA A 135 19.81 10.94 -11.13
C ALA A 135 20.82 12.04 -11.56
N VAL A 136 20.99 13.08 -10.75
CA VAL A 136 21.93 14.17 -11.03
C VAL A 136 23.36 13.79 -10.62
N PHE A 137 23.52 13.24 -9.42
CA PHE A 137 24.83 12.95 -8.84
C PHE A 137 25.41 11.60 -9.26
N SER A 138 24.59 10.65 -9.71
CA SER A 138 25.08 9.39 -10.25
C SER A 138 25.65 9.60 -11.65
N SER A 139 26.97 9.41 -11.77
CA SER A 139 27.69 9.38 -13.04
C SER A 139 27.99 7.90 -13.36
N PRO A 140 27.35 7.30 -14.39
CA PRO A 140 27.56 5.89 -14.73
C PRO A 140 29.01 5.60 -15.10
N GLU A 141 29.73 6.59 -15.66
CA GLU A 141 31.15 6.51 -16.03
C GLU A 141 32.09 6.20 -14.86
N ASN A 142 31.66 6.46 -13.63
CA ASN A 142 32.45 6.19 -12.42
C ASN A 142 32.10 4.83 -11.79
N ILE A 143 31.22 4.05 -12.40
CA ILE A 143 30.77 2.76 -11.86
C ILE A 143 31.63 1.66 -12.50
N ILE A 144 32.38 0.96 -11.66
CA ILE A 144 33.22 -0.17 -12.04
C ILE A 144 32.68 -1.42 -11.34
N SER A 145 32.44 -2.48 -12.10
CA SER A 145 32.04 -3.79 -11.59
C SER A 145 33.16 -4.80 -11.82
N GLU A 146 33.90 -5.09 -10.77
CA GLU A 146 34.93 -6.13 -10.74
C GLU A 146 34.35 -7.41 -10.15
N GLY A 147 34.53 -8.53 -10.84
CA GLY A 147 34.02 -9.80 -10.35
C GLY A 147 34.10 -10.92 -11.37
N ILE A 148 33.46 -12.04 -11.00
CA ILE A 148 33.28 -13.18 -11.89
C ILE A 148 32.12 -12.84 -12.83
N HIS A 149 32.46 -12.69 -14.10
CA HIS A 149 31.53 -12.44 -15.18
C HIS A 149 31.51 -13.64 -16.13
N GLN A 150 30.71 -13.54 -17.17
CA GLN A 150 30.69 -14.58 -18.21
C GLN A 150 32.06 -14.67 -18.89
N ALA A 151 32.59 -15.90 -18.99
CA ALA A 151 33.89 -16.20 -19.59
C ALA A 151 34.04 -15.58 -20.99
N VAL A 152 35.19 -14.98 -21.29
CA VAL A 152 35.49 -14.44 -22.62
C VAL A 152 36.08 -15.55 -23.51
N GLY A 153 35.61 -15.62 -24.76
CA GLY A 153 35.99 -16.67 -25.70
C GLY A 153 35.20 -16.59 -27.02
N SER A 154 35.22 -17.68 -27.79
CA SER A 154 34.66 -17.72 -29.15
C SER A 154 33.15 -17.45 -29.21
N CYS A 155 32.74 -16.50 -30.04
CA CYS A 155 31.35 -16.04 -30.16
C CYS A 155 30.36 -17.05 -30.74
N GLY A 156 30.84 -18.12 -31.39
CA GLY A 156 30.00 -19.11 -32.05
C GLY A 156 29.47 -20.21 -31.13
N GLU A 157 29.95 -20.32 -29.89
CA GLU A 157 29.54 -21.40 -29.00
C GLU A 157 28.25 -21.06 -28.23
N MET A 158 27.24 -21.90 -28.41
CA MET A 158 26.00 -21.86 -27.64
C MET A 158 26.03 -22.92 -26.55
N GLU A 159 25.63 -22.53 -25.35
CA GLU A 159 25.36 -23.43 -24.24
C GLU A 159 23.85 -23.60 -24.05
N GLN A 160 23.46 -24.81 -23.68
CA GLN A 160 22.11 -25.10 -23.25
C GLN A 160 22.05 -24.91 -21.74
N ILE A 161 21.32 -23.88 -21.32
CA ILE A 161 20.97 -23.67 -19.91
C ILE A 161 19.53 -24.12 -19.68
N PHE A 162 19.26 -24.66 -18.51
CA PHE A 162 17.90 -25.02 -18.14
C PHE A 162 17.28 -23.85 -17.37
N SER A 163 16.11 -23.40 -17.83
CA SER A 163 15.25 -22.52 -17.05
C SER A 163 14.95 -23.16 -15.68
N PRO A 164 14.61 -22.38 -14.64
CA PRO A 164 14.11 -22.92 -13.37
C PRO A 164 12.97 -23.95 -13.52
N PHE A 165 12.27 -23.94 -14.66
CA PHE A 165 11.20 -24.89 -15.02
C PHE A 165 11.67 -26.10 -15.85
N GLY A 166 12.98 -26.30 -16.01
CA GLY A 166 13.56 -27.42 -16.77
C GLY A 166 13.46 -27.28 -18.30
N LEU A 167 13.01 -26.14 -18.81
CA LEU A 167 12.95 -25.88 -20.24
C LEU A 167 14.35 -25.56 -20.79
N PRO A 168 14.74 -26.13 -21.95
CA PRO A 168 16.02 -25.85 -22.56
C PRO A 168 16.02 -24.42 -23.16
N LEU A 169 16.90 -23.57 -22.66
CA LEU A 169 17.16 -22.24 -23.19
C LEU A 169 18.59 -22.23 -23.75
N TYR A 170 18.76 -21.69 -24.96
CA TYR A 170 20.08 -21.56 -25.56
C TYR A 170 20.60 -20.14 -25.34
N ARG A 171 21.77 -20.05 -24.70
CA ARG A 171 22.51 -18.80 -24.50
C ARG A 171 23.88 -18.95 -25.15
N ARG A 172 24.51 -17.85 -25.56
CA ARG A 172 25.94 -17.85 -25.89
C ARG A 172 26.74 -18.25 -24.66
N LYS A 173 27.69 -19.17 -24.82
CA LYS A 173 28.57 -19.67 -23.75
C LYS A 173 29.62 -18.64 -23.34
N TYR A 174 30.19 -17.95 -24.33
CA TYR A 174 31.21 -16.92 -24.10
C TYR A 174 30.67 -15.51 -24.32
N PHE A 175 31.27 -14.55 -23.63
CA PHE A 175 31.04 -13.13 -23.78
C PHE A 175 31.79 -12.59 -25.01
N CYS A 176 31.05 -11.92 -25.90
CA CYS A 176 31.54 -11.42 -27.18
C CYS A 176 31.87 -9.93 -27.12
N ILE A 177 33.16 -9.59 -27.09
CA ILE A 177 33.62 -8.20 -27.00
C ILE A 177 33.24 -7.39 -28.27
N GLU A 178 33.30 -8.02 -29.45
CA GLU A 178 33.11 -7.32 -30.74
C GLU A 178 31.65 -7.00 -31.05
N GLU A 179 30.74 -7.96 -30.84
CA GLU A 179 29.31 -7.78 -31.12
C GLU A 179 28.58 -7.04 -29.98
N GLN A 180 29.10 -7.12 -28.76
CA GLN A 180 28.41 -6.64 -27.55
C GLN A 180 29.04 -5.40 -26.94
N LYS A 181 29.57 -4.49 -27.78
CA LYS A 181 29.64 -3.05 -27.46
C LYS A 181 28.23 -2.48 -27.31
N GLN A 182 27.45 -3.02 -26.38
CA GLN A 182 26.23 -2.42 -25.91
C GLN A 182 26.64 -1.09 -25.27
N LYS A 183 26.01 -0.01 -25.72
CA LYS A 183 26.26 1.38 -25.27
C LYS A 183 26.17 1.62 -23.76
N LEU A 184 25.88 0.59 -22.95
CA LEU A 184 25.73 0.67 -21.50
C LEU A 184 27.05 0.45 -20.74
N PHE A 185 28.00 -0.30 -21.30
CA PHE A 185 29.26 -0.60 -20.63
C PHE A 185 30.38 -0.87 -21.64
N ASP A 186 31.61 -0.66 -21.20
CA ASP A 186 32.82 -0.90 -21.97
C ASP A 186 33.95 -1.41 -21.04
N LEU A 187 35.14 -1.55 -21.61
CA LEU A 187 36.32 -2.09 -20.94
C LEU A 187 37.42 -1.03 -20.77
N HIS A 188 37.06 0.26 -20.77
CA HIS A 188 38.04 1.35 -20.78
C HIS A 188 38.84 1.47 -19.47
N CYS A 189 38.32 0.95 -18.35
CA CYS A 189 39.08 0.88 -17.09
C CYS A 189 40.26 -0.08 -17.13
N ILE A 190 40.29 -1.00 -18.09
CA ILE A 190 41.34 -2.00 -18.14
C ILE A 190 42.56 -1.40 -18.84
N PRO A 191 43.76 -1.47 -18.23
CA PRO A 191 44.96 -0.93 -18.85
C PRO A 191 45.21 -1.62 -20.20
N GLY A 192 45.17 -0.85 -21.28
CA GLY A 192 45.30 -1.34 -22.66
C GLY A 192 43.98 -1.53 -23.42
N GLY A 193 42.82 -1.42 -22.76
CA GLY A 193 41.49 -1.43 -23.40
C GLY A 193 41.13 -2.71 -24.16
N GLN A 194 41.92 -3.78 -23.99
CA GLN A 194 41.74 -5.06 -24.63
C GLN A 194 41.75 -6.15 -23.56
N LEU A 195 40.70 -6.99 -23.57
CA LEU A 195 40.68 -8.21 -22.79
C LEU A 195 41.43 -9.29 -23.55
N SER A 196 42.39 -9.95 -22.90
CA SER A 196 42.92 -11.20 -23.42
C SER A 196 41.87 -12.30 -23.23
N GLU A 197 41.50 -12.99 -24.31
CA GLU A 197 40.54 -14.10 -24.26
C GLU A 197 41.03 -15.27 -23.39
N ILE A 198 42.36 -15.42 -23.30
CA ILE A 198 43.01 -16.53 -22.58
C ILE A 198 44.05 -15.93 -21.64
N VAL A 199 43.97 -16.29 -20.36
CA VAL A 199 45.02 -16.03 -19.37
C VAL A 199 45.40 -17.37 -18.77
N SER A 200 46.68 -17.74 -18.88
CA SER A 200 47.21 -18.99 -18.31
C SER A 200 46.56 -20.30 -18.81
N GLY A 201 46.00 -20.31 -20.03
CA GLY A 201 45.41 -21.49 -20.64
C GLY A 201 43.93 -21.74 -20.30
N GLU A 202 43.31 -20.85 -19.50
CA GLU A 202 41.89 -20.89 -19.16
C GLU A 202 41.16 -19.64 -19.71
N PRO A 203 39.86 -19.74 -20.03
CA PRO A 203 39.08 -18.59 -20.48
C PRO A 203 38.92 -17.59 -19.32
N LEU A 204 39.06 -16.30 -19.62
CA LEU A 204 39.04 -15.26 -18.59
C LEU A 204 37.62 -15.03 -18.05
N GLU A 205 37.40 -15.39 -16.78
CA GLU A 205 36.12 -15.20 -16.08
C GLU A 205 36.12 -13.99 -15.14
N TYR A 206 37.30 -13.59 -14.65
CA TYR A 206 37.43 -12.47 -13.71
C TYR A 206 37.93 -11.22 -14.44
N TYR A 207 37.06 -10.24 -14.62
CA TYR A 207 37.42 -8.97 -15.27
C TYR A 207 36.62 -7.79 -14.73
N ALA A 208 37.10 -6.58 -15.02
CA ALA A 208 36.41 -5.34 -14.69
C ALA A 208 35.53 -4.90 -15.87
N ILE A 209 34.29 -4.50 -15.58
CA ILE A 209 33.41 -3.85 -16.55
C ILE A 209 33.19 -2.41 -16.11
N CYS A 210 33.28 -1.48 -17.04
CA CYS A 210 33.09 -0.06 -16.82
C CYS A 210 31.77 0.44 -17.36
N GLY A 211 31.10 1.32 -16.61
CA GLY A 211 29.97 2.07 -17.14
C GLY A 211 30.41 3.07 -18.19
N THR A 212 29.59 3.28 -19.21
CA THR A 212 29.79 4.31 -20.22
C THR A 212 28.98 5.56 -19.89
N ASN A 213 29.40 6.71 -20.41
CA ASN A 213 28.61 7.93 -20.29
C ASN A 213 27.33 7.85 -21.14
N PHE A 214 26.26 8.50 -20.70
CA PHE A 214 25.03 8.61 -21.47
C PHE A 214 25.20 9.57 -22.65
N GLU A 215 24.78 9.14 -23.85
CA GLU A 215 24.76 10.01 -25.04
C GLU A 215 23.93 11.29 -24.80
N ASN A 216 22.85 11.19 -24.01
CA ASN A 216 22.02 12.33 -23.62
C ASN A 216 21.69 12.32 -22.12
N ARG A 217 22.68 12.66 -21.29
CA ARG A 217 22.52 12.76 -19.82
C ARG A 217 21.38 13.70 -19.42
N ALA A 218 21.23 14.84 -20.09
CA ALA A 218 20.17 15.80 -19.81
C ALA A 218 18.77 15.22 -20.05
N GLY A 219 18.60 14.45 -21.14
CA GLY A 219 17.36 13.75 -21.44
C GLY A 219 17.00 12.71 -20.38
N TYR A 220 17.98 11.94 -19.90
CA TYR A 220 17.78 10.98 -18.82
C TYR A 220 17.35 11.65 -17.50
N ILE A 221 18.07 12.70 -17.08
CA ILE A 221 17.74 13.46 -15.86
C ILE A 221 16.32 14.06 -15.98
N THR A 222 16.03 14.71 -17.11
CA THR A 222 14.71 15.31 -17.37
C THR A 222 13.60 14.26 -17.30
N PHE A 223 13.83 13.08 -17.89
CA PHE A 223 12.86 11.99 -17.86
C PHE A 223 12.55 11.52 -16.43
N ILE A 224 13.58 11.29 -15.61
CA ILE A 224 13.40 10.90 -14.21
C ILE A 224 12.68 12.00 -13.43
N TRP A 225 13.04 13.26 -13.64
CA TRP A 225 12.42 14.40 -12.96
C TRP A 225 10.94 14.55 -13.31
N VAL A 226 10.61 14.53 -14.60
CA VAL A 226 9.21 14.57 -15.08
C VAL A 226 8.43 13.42 -14.47
N TYR A 227 8.99 12.21 -14.46
CA TYR A 227 8.36 11.06 -13.83
C TYR A 227 8.09 11.29 -12.33
N CYS A 228 9.10 11.72 -11.56
CA CYS A 228 8.96 11.96 -10.12
C CYS A 228 7.92 13.04 -9.82
N VAL A 229 7.95 14.16 -10.54
CA VAL A 229 6.99 15.27 -10.37
C VAL A 229 5.57 14.82 -10.72
N MET A 230 5.39 14.08 -11.82
CA MET A 230 4.07 13.58 -12.22
C MET A 230 3.48 12.62 -11.19
N VAL A 231 4.28 11.69 -10.66
CA VAL A 231 3.81 10.75 -9.64
C VAL A 231 3.48 11.48 -8.33
N LEU A 232 4.33 12.41 -7.89
CA LEU A 232 4.05 13.25 -6.73
C LEU A 232 2.77 14.06 -6.88
N PHE A 233 2.55 14.65 -8.05
CA PHE A 233 1.33 15.40 -8.34
C PHE A 233 0.09 14.52 -8.27
N ILE A 234 0.13 13.30 -8.83
CA ILE A 234 -0.99 12.35 -8.76
C ILE A 234 -1.27 11.96 -7.31
N ILE A 235 -0.24 11.62 -6.53
CA ILE A 235 -0.40 11.25 -5.12
C ILE A 235 -0.98 12.42 -4.34
N PHE A 236 -0.43 13.62 -4.52
CA PHE A 236 -0.92 14.84 -3.87
C PHE A 236 -2.39 15.12 -4.20
N TYR A 237 -2.76 15.03 -5.47
CA TYR A 237 -4.12 15.25 -5.93
C TYR A 237 -5.11 14.22 -5.36
N VAL A 238 -4.75 12.93 -5.36
CA VAL A 238 -5.59 11.87 -4.79
C VAL A 238 -5.73 12.03 -3.28
N THR A 239 -4.63 12.31 -2.56
CA THR A 239 -4.67 12.54 -1.11
C THR A 239 -5.50 13.77 -0.76
N LEU A 240 -5.34 14.88 -1.49
CA LEU A 240 -6.15 16.08 -1.29
C LEU A 240 -7.63 15.83 -1.59
N LEU A 241 -7.97 15.13 -2.67
CA LEU A 241 -9.35 14.76 -2.97
C LEU A 241 -9.97 13.93 -1.84
N CYS A 242 -9.25 12.93 -1.33
CA CYS A 242 -9.71 12.15 -0.19
C CYS A 242 -9.90 13.02 1.07
N VAL A 243 -9.00 13.95 1.33
CA VAL A 243 -9.13 14.88 2.47
C VAL A 243 -10.30 15.86 2.27
N VAL A 244 -10.48 16.43 1.08
CA VAL A 244 -11.52 17.42 0.77
C VAL A 244 -12.91 16.79 0.67
N GLU A 245 -13.05 15.59 0.09
CA GLU A 245 -14.34 14.88 0.00
C GLU A 245 -14.84 14.49 1.40
N ILE A 246 -13.94 14.18 2.34
CA ILE A 246 -14.25 13.97 3.77
C ILE A 246 -14.59 15.29 4.47
N ASN A 247 -13.97 16.40 4.08
CA ASN A 247 -14.15 17.71 4.71
C ASN A 247 -15.39 18.48 4.26
N LYS A 248 -16.19 17.97 3.31
CA LYS A 248 -17.50 18.56 3.04
C LYS A 248 -18.45 18.14 4.18
N PRO A 249 -18.82 19.03 5.12
CA PRO A 249 -20.02 18.75 5.91
C PRO A 249 -21.15 18.58 4.89
N LYS A 250 -21.87 17.46 4.94
CA LYS A 250 -23.18 17.37 4.30
C LYS A 250 -24.10 18.36 5.03
N ALA A 251 -24.00 19.64 4.68
CA ALA A 251 -24.97 20.64 5.04
C ALA A 251 -26.27 20.28 4.31
N CYS A 252 -27.29 19.96 5.12
CA CYS A 252 -28.71 19.89 4.76
C CYS A 252 -29.11 18.94 3.62
N SER A 253 -29.60 17.76 4.01
CA SER A 253 -30.79 17.18 3.37
C SER A 253 -31.91 17.05 4.40
N CYS A 254 -32.38 18.21 4.89
CA CYS A 254 -33.64 18.31 5.63
C CYS A 254 -34.48 19.44 5.03
N THR A 255 -34.70 19.43 3.72
CA THR A 255 -35.67 20.32 3.05
C THR A 255 -36.46 19.63 1.92
N LYS A 256 -36.47 18.28 1.87
CA LYS A 256 -37.22 17.55 0.83
C LYS A 256 -38.46 16.81 1.31
N THR A 257 -39.08 17.30 2.39
CA THR A 257 -40.43 16.88 2.82
C THR A 257 -41.35 18.04 3.24
N MET A 258 -40.95 19.29 3.04
CA MET A 258 -41.81 20.47 3.25
C MET A 258 -41.85 21.35 2.00
N GLN A 259 -42.23 20.77 0.87
CA GLN A 259 -42.63 21.56 -0.30
C GLN A 259 -43.61 20.78 -1.18
N HIS A 260 -44.61 20.14 -0.57
CA HIS A 260 -45.78 19.67 -1.31
C HIS A 260 -47.06 19.52 -0.46
N SER A 261 -47.35 20.47 0.43
CA SER A 261 -48.68 20.56 1.03
C SER A 261 -48.94 21.95 1.63
N ASP A 262 -48.75 22.99 0.83
CA ASP A 262 -49.44 24.27 1.06
C ASP A 262 -50.51 24.39 -0.01
N ASP A 263 -51.64 23.73 0.24
CA ASP A 263 -52.93 24.20 -0.23
C ASP A 263 -54.03 23.48 0.53
N ARG A 264 -54.78 24.29 1.28
CA ARG A 264 -56.02 24.01 2.03
C ARG A 264 -55.87 23.57 3.49
N TYR A 265 -56.64 24.32 4.29
CA TYR A 265 -56.96 24.18 5.71
C TYR A 265 -56.01 24.86 6.68
N GLY A 266 -56.30 26.13 6.95
CA GLY A 266 -55.91 26.74 8.21
C GLY A 266 -56.55 26.00 9.37
N PHE A 267 -55.79 25.63 10.39
CA PHE A 267 -56.31 25.44 11.73
C PHE A 267 -55.23 25.59 12.80
N LYS A 268 -55.63 26.28 13.86
CA LYS A 268 -54.99 26.42 15.17
C LYS A 268 -54.49 25.08 15.72
N SER A 269 -53.39 25.08 16.46
CA SER A 269 -53.30 24.56 17.86
C SER A 269 -51.95 23.93 18.19
N LEU A 270 -51.21 24.61 19.07
CA LEU A 270 -49.97 24.22 19.74
C LEU A 270 -50.15 23.06 20.76
N LYS A 271 -51.08 22.12 20.53
CA LYS A 271 -51.39 21.02 21.48
C LYS A 271 -51.02 19.61 21.00
N ASN A 272 -50.52 19.45 19.77
CA ASN A 272 -50.24 18.12 19.22
C ASN A 272 -48.76 17.68 19.31
N PHE A 273 -47.86 18.56 19.76
CA PHE A 273 -46.44 18.22 19.89
C PHE A 273 -46.18 17.26 21.07
N SER A 274 -46.91 17.41 22.19
CA SER A 274 -46.73 16.57 23.38
C SER A 274 -47.30 15.16 23.25
N LEU A 275 -48.24 14.93 22.33
CA LEU A 275 -48.82 13.60 22.11
C LEU A 275 -47.90 12.71 21.23
N TYR A 276 -47.12 13.34 20.33
CA TYR A 276 -46.20 12.61 19.45
C TYR A 276 -44.93 12.18 20.19
N GLU A 277 -44.43 13.05 21.08
CA GLU A 277 -43.29 12.74 21.96
C GLU A 277 -43.61 11.59 22.93
N LYS A 278 -44.84 11.57 23.47
CA LYS A 278 -45.31 10.49 24.35
C LYS A 278 -45.43 9.14 23.63
N LYS A 279 -45.89 9.15 22.37
CA LYS A 279 -46.02 7.94 21.55
C LYS A 279 -44.69 7.37 21.06
N LEU A 280 -43.65 8.22 20.99
CA LEU A 280 -42.29 7.81 20.64
C LEU A 280 -41.58 7.16 21.84
N ASN A 281 -41.74 7.73 23.05
CA ASN A 281 -41.18 7.16 24.29
C ASN A 281 -41.78 5.79 24.65
N ASP A 282 -43.09 5.59 24.46
CA ASP A 282 -43.70 4.27 24.68
C ASP A 282 -43.13 3.20 23.73
N ARG A 283 -42.81 3.58 22.48
CA ARG A 283 -42.24 2.66 21.47
C ARG A 283 -40.78 2.27 21.78
N PHE A 284 -40.00 3.16 22.38
CA PHE A 284 -38.64 2.85 22.85
C PHE A 284 -38.64 1.94 24.08
N SER A 285 -39.59 2.16 25.01
CA SER A 285 -39.73 1.32 26.21
C SER A 285 -40.14 -0.12 25.84
N GLN A 286 -41.03 -0.29 24.86
CA GLN A 286 -41.45 -1.61 24.37
C GLN A 286 -40.35 -2.39 23.66
N ARG A 287 -39.45 -1.73 22.91
CA ARG A 287 -38.29 -2.41 22.29
C ARG A 287 -37.23 -2.84 23.29
N ALA A 288 -37.01 -2.08 24.36
CA ALA A 288 -36.07 -2.46 25.40
C ALA A 288 -36.55 -3.68 26.21
N LEU A 289 -37.86 -3.85 26.36
CA LEU A 289 -38.48 -4.98 27.05
C LEU A 289 -38.39 -6.27 26.22
N ASP A 290 -38.63 -6.18 24.91
CA ASP A 290 -38.53 -7.32 23.97
C ASP A 290 -37.08 -7.86 23.86
N ASP A 291 -36.09 -6.97 23.88
CA ASP A 291 -34.67 -7.35 23.79
C ASP A 291 -34.14 -7.97 25.10
N THR A 292 -34.79 -7.65 26.23
CA THR A 292 -34.50 -8.26 27.54
C THR A 292 -35.12 -9.67 27.65
N GLU A 293 -36.30 -9.88 27.06
CA GLU A 293 -36.96 -11.19 27.05
C GLU A 293 -36.27 -12.19 26.08
N LEU A 294 -35.70 -11.70 24.97
CA LEU A 294 -34.96 -12.54 24.03
C LEU A 294 -33.65 -13.11 24.61
N ARG A 295 -32.98 -12.35 25.50
CA ARG A 295 -31.77 -12.83 26.20
C ARG A 295 -32.03 -13.90 27.25
N HIS A 296 -33.25 -13.98 27.79
CA HIS A 296 -33.58 -14.99 28.81
C HIS A 296 -33.90 -16.38 28.24
N ARG A 297 -34.14 -16.53 26.93
CA ARG A 297 -34.52 -17.82 26.32
C ARG A 297 -33.37 -18.64 25.72
N LEU A 298 -32.12 -18.16 25.74
CA LEU A 298 -30.99 -18.82 25.07
C LEU A 298 -29.78 -19.12 25.98
N THR A 299 -30.02 -19.61 27.20
CA THR A 299 -28.92 -20.11 28.05
C THR A 299 -29.03 -21.62 28.28
N PRO A 300 -28.09 -22.46 27.80
CA PRO A 300 -28.00 -23.83 28.25
C PRO A 300 -27.29 -23.90 29.61
N VAL A 301 -27.86 -24.72 30.49
CA VAL A 301 -27.37 -25.07 31.82
C VAL A 301 -26.00 -25.74 31.76
N SER A 302 -25.00 -25.26 32.52
CA SER A 302 -24.06 -26.10 33.31
C SER A 302 -22.99 -25.30 34.08
N LYS A 303 -22.81 -25.70 35.35
CA LYS A 303 -21.67 -25.54 36.30
C LYS A 303 -21.48 -24.23 37.10
N LYS A 304 -21.81 -24.38 38.40
CA LYS A 304 -21.34 -23.68 39.62
C LYS A 304 -20.07 -22.81 39.46
N SER A 305 -20.20 -21.52 39.75
CA SER A 305 -19.18 -20.74 40.46
C SER A 305 -19.84 -19.61 41.26
N ARG A 306 -19.28 -19.28 42.42
CA ARG A 306 -19.85 -18.40 43.45
C ARG A 306 -20.04 -16.97 42.91
N LEU A 307 -21.24 -16.43 43.06
CA LEU A 307 -21.54 -15.01 42.84
C LEU A 307 -20.91 -14.16 43.97
N PRO A 308 -20.30 -13.00 43.67
CA PRO A 308 -19.86 -12.07 44.70
C PRO A 308 -21.06 -11.35 45.32
N MET A 309 -21.14 -11.37 46.65
CA MET A 309 -22.13 -10.67 47.45
C MET A 309 -21.78 -9.17 47.51
N PRO A 310 -22.70 -8.23 47.19
CA PRO A 310 -22.44 -6.81 47.37
C PRO A 310 -22.60 -6.42 48.84
N ASN A 311 -21.49 -6.39 49.57
CA ASN A 311 -21.40 -5.74 50.88
C ASN A 311 -21.01 -4.27 50.68
N ARG A 312 -22.00 -3.36 50.69
CA ARG A 312 -21.91 -2.05 51.38
C ARG A 312 -23.19 -1.24 51.19
N LEU A 313 -23.78 -0.88 52.33
CA LEU A 313 -24.80 0.16 52.47
C LEU A 313 -24.31 1.47 51.82
N VAL A 314 -25.22 2.11 51.09
CA VAL A 314 -25.10 3.51 50.67
C VAL A 314 -25.84 4.34 51.72
N ASP A 315 -25.11 4.97 52.63
CA ASP A 315 -25.64 6.03 53.48
C ASP A 315 -25.57 7.37 52.75
N TYR A 316 -26.74 7.96 52.50
CA TYR A 316 -26.88 9.36 52.16
C TYR A 316 -26.90 10.20 53.45
N PRO A 317 -26.21 11.35 53.49
CA PRO A 317 -26.70 12.48 54.24
C PRO A 317 -27.11 13.61 53.30
N SER A 318 -28.41 13.89 53.33
CA SER A 318 -28.98 15.17 52.99
C SER A 318 -28.29 16.28 53.80
N LYS A 319 -27.85 17.35 53.12
CA LYS A 319 -27.63 18.63 53.78
C LYS A 319 -28.52 19.69 53.15
N SER A 320 -29.38 20.19 54.03
CA SER A 320 -30.30 21.29 53.88
C SER A 320 -29.56 22.61 53.69
N SER A 321 -30.22 23.49 52.95
CA SER A 321 -30.12 24.94 53.00
C SER A 321 -30.13 25.50 54.42
N ALA A 322 -29.12 26.32 54.75
CA ALA A 322 -29.20 27.61 55.44
C ALA A 322 -27.79 28.21 55.51
#